data_AF-A0A839GDV2-F1
#
_entry.id   AF-A0A839GDV2-F1
#
_cell.length_a   1.000
_cell.length_b   1.000
_cell.length_c   1.000
_cell.angle_alpha   90.00
_cell.angle_beta   90.00
_cell.angle_gamma   90.00
#
_symmetry.space_group_name_H-M   'P 1'
#
loop_
_entity.id
_entity.type
_entity.pdbx_description
1 polymer ?
#
loop_
_entity_poly.entity_id
_entity_poly.type
_entity_poly.pdbx_seq_one_letter_code
_entity_poly.pdbx_strand_id
1 'polypeptide(L)'
;MSHNVVSDFLQRERFTPSQLWDIVKPHIEDSSTSVIIADNSVQDKRYSNFIELVKRQYWGSVHGLVKGIGLVNFVHSSGNDGDFFPIDYRVYSPETDRKTKNDHFREMFLRLVTHKQLKARTILFTVVTSLSATSSSSTATAGHSSPH
;
A
#
# COMPACT_ATOMS: atom_id res chain seq x y z
N MET A 1 -2.74 7.68 -32.22
CA MET A 1 -3.44 8.16 -31.01
C MET A 1 -2.71 9.37 -30.48
N SER A 2 -3.39 10.47 -30.12
CA SER A 2 -2.70 11.66 -29.59
C SER A 2 -2.54 11.56 -28.07
N HIS A 3 -1.51 12.22 -27.53
CA HIS A 3 -1.24 12.26 -26.09
C HIS A 3 -2.43 12.83 -25.29
N ASN A 4 -3.14 13.81 -25.85
CA ASN A 4 -4.25 14.48 -25.17
C ASN A 4 -5.43 13.54 -24.92
N VAL A 5 -5.75 12.65 -25.87
CA VAL A 5 -6.86 11.69 -25.70
C VAL A 5 -6.60 10.73 -24.54
N VAL A 6 -5.36 10.28 -24.37
CA VAL A 6 -4.98 9.38 -23.27
C VAL A 6 -5.00 10.14 -21.93
N SER A 7 -4.48 11.37 -21.89
CA SER A 7 -4.51 12.20 -20.69
C SER A 7 -5.93 12.55 -20.26
N ASP A 8 -6.80 12.93 -21.19
CA ASP A 8 -8.20 13.25 -20.92
C ASP A 8 -8.96 12.04 -20.41
N PHE A 9 -8.71 10.86 -20.99
CA PHE A 9 -9.29 9.61 -20.52
C PHE A 9 -8.88 9.31 -19.07
N LEU A 10 -7.58 9.37 -18.76
CA LEU A 10 -7.07 9.10 -17.41
C LEU A 10 -7.54 10.14 -16.38
N GLN A 11 -7.85 11.37 -16.78
CA GLN A 11 -8.40 12.39 -15.90
C GLN A 11 -9.90 12.20 -15.61
N ARG A 12 -10.65 11.68 -16.59
CA ARG A 12 -12.10 11.50 -16.48
C ARG A 12 -12.48 10.20 -15.80
N GLU A 13 -11.78 9.12 -16.15
CA GLU A 13 -12.13 7.80 -15.66
C GLU A 13 -11.74 7.61 -14.19
N ARG A 14 -12.60 6.90 -13.47
CA ARG A 14 -12.32 6.45 -12.11
C ARG A 14 -12.20 4.95 -12.11
N PHE A 15 -10.99 4.48 -11.85
CA PHE A 15 -10.72 3.07 -11.61
C PHE A 15 -10.90 2.81 -10.13
N THR A 16 -11.86 1.96 -9.79
CA THR A 16 -12.16 1.57 -8.42
C THR A 16 -11.76 0.12 -8.17
N PRO A 17 -11.48 -0.24 -6.90
CA PRO A 17 -11.17 -1.62 -6.55
C PRO A 17 -12.32 -2.60 -6.79
N SER A 18 -13.58 -2.12 -6.84
CA SER A 18 -14.72 -2.95 -7.20
C SER A 18 -14.71 -3.31 -8.68
N GLN A 19 -14.46 -2.33 -9.56
CA GLN A 19 -14.35 -2.59 -11.00
C GLN A 19 -13.19 -3.54 -11.31
N LEU A 20 -12.05 -3.39 -10.62
CA LEU A 20 -10.94 -4.35 -10.72
C LEU A 20 -11.41 -5.77 -10.39
N TRP A 21 -12.14 -5.92 -9.28
CA TRP A 21 -12.67 -7.22 -8.88
C TRP A 21 -13.61 -7.82 -9.92
N ASP A 22 -14.50 -7.02 -10.50
CA ASP A 22 -15.44 -7.49 -11.51
C ASP A 22 -14.74 -8.00 -12.77
N ILE A 23 -13.63 -7.37 -13.16
CA ILE A 23 -12.79 -7.80 -14.28
C ILE A 23 -12.07 -9.11 -13.95
N VAL A 24 -11.52 -9.23 -12.75
CA VAL A 24 -10.56 -10.30 -12.41
C VAL A 24 -11.26 -11.57 -11.93
N LYS A 25 -12.38 -11.44 -11.20
CA LYS A 25 -13.12 -12.56 -10.59
C LYS A 25 -13.37 -13.75 -11.54
N PRO A 26 -13.76 -13.57 -12.82
CA PRO A 26 -14.00 -14.69 -13.73
C PRO A 26 -12.74 -15.49 -14.10
N HIS A 27 -11.56 -14.93 -13.88
CA HIS A 27 -10.27 -15.53 -14.25
C HIS A 27 -9.57 -16.25 -13.10
N ILE A 28 -10.12 -16.13 -11.88
CA ILE A 28 -9.49 -16.71 -10.69
C ILE A 28 -9.93 -18.16 -10.50
N GLU A 29 -8.95 -19.05 -10.41
CA GLU A 29 -9.13 -20.44 -9.97
C GLU A 29 -8.92 -20.57 -8.46
N ASP A 30 -9.97 -20.28 -7.69
CA ASP A 30 -9.90 -20.23 -6.24
C ASP A 30 -10.20 -21.58 -5.56
N SER A 31 -9.34 -21.95 -4.61
CA SER A 31 -9.38 -23.20 -3.87
C SER A 31 -8.81 -23.04 -2.46
N SER A 32 -8.91 -24.08 -1.63
CA SER A 32 -8.33 -24.03 -0.27
C SER A 32 -6.79 -24.00 -0.25
N THR A 33 -6.13 -24.40 -1.35
CA THR A 33 -4.67 -24.35 -1.51
C THR A 33 -4.19 -23.02 -2.10
N SER A 34 -5.10 -22.20 -2.63
CA SER A 34 -4.80 -20.87 -3.13
C SER A 34 -4.30 -19.96 -2.00
N VAL A 35 -3.54 -18.95 -2.39
CA VAL A 35 -2.87 -18.04 -1.48
C VAL A 35 -3.25 -16.60 -1.81
N ILE A 36 -3.48 -15.80 -0.78
CA ILE A 36 -3.56 -14.35 -0.90
C ILE A 36 -2.21 -13.75 -0.55
N ILE A 37 -1.66 -12.94 -1.43
CA ILE A 37 -0.43 -12.20 -1.20
C ILE A 37 -0.82 -10.75 -0.94
N ALA A 38 -0.49 -10.27 0.25
CA ALA A 38 -0.73 -8.91 0.68
C ALA A 38 0.59 -8.18 0.82
N ASP A 39 0.83 -7.24 -0.08
CA ASP A 39 2.07 -6.47 -0.13
C ASP A 39 1.79 -4.97 -0.02
N ASN A 40 2.79 -4.23 0.43
CA ASN A 40 2.75 -2.78 0.44
C ASN A 40 3.89 -2.22 -0.42
N SER A 41 3.54 -1.35 -1.36
CA SER A 41 4.50 -0.75 -2.28
C SER A 41 4.52 0.76 -2.20
N VAL A 42 5.59 1.37 -2.68
CA VAL A 42 5.72 2.82 -2.87
C VAL A 42 6.10 3.04 -4.33
N GLN A 43 5.18 3.62 -5.10
CA GLN A 43 5.48 4.05 -6.45
C GLN A 43 6.35 5.29 -6.39
N ASP A 44 7.59 5.15 -6.83
CA ASP A 44 8.54 6.24 -6.86
C ASP A 44 8.05 7.38 -7.75
N LYS A 45 7.97 8.59 -7.16
CA LYS A 45 7.61 9.83 -7.84
C LYS A 45 8.58 10.94 -7.44
N ARG A 46 9.88 10.64 -7.32
CA ARG A 46 10.94 11.60 -6.94
C ARG A 46 10.91 12.91 -7.73
N TYR A 47 10.55 12.86 -9.02
CA TYR A 47 10.49 14.02 -9.91
C TYR A 47 9.12 14.73 -9.98
N SER A 48 8.12 14.26 -9.23
CA SER A 48 6.79 14.88 -9.24
C SER A 48 6.74 16.13 -8.36
N ASN A 49 6.14 17.22 -8.86
CA ASN A 49 5.99 18.46 -8.10
C ASN A 49 4.54 18.78 -7.70
N PHE A 50 3.55 18.19 -8.38
CA PHE A 50 2.14 18.60 -8.28
C PHE A 50 1.16 17.43 -8.06
N ILE A 51 1.60 16.33 -7.45
CA ILE A 51 0.73 15.19 -7.15
C ILE A 51 0.50 15.15 -5.64
N GLU A 52 -0.71 15.50 -5.19
CA GLU A 52 -1.08 15.62 -3.77
C GLU A 52 -0.82 14.35 -2.94
N LEU A 53 -1.03 13.19 -3.56
CA LEU A 53 -0.83 11.86 -2.98
C LEU A 53 0.64 11.50 -2.75
N VAL A 54 1.59 12.26 -3.31
CA VAL A 54 3.01 11.96 -3.17
C VAL A 54 3.50 12.38 -1.79
N LYS A 55 4.02 11.41 -1.04
CA LYS A 55 4.56 11.59 0.32
C LYS A 55 5.95 10.99 0.44
N ARG A 56 6.71 11.45 1.43
CA ARG A 56 7.96 10.79 1.82
C ARG A 56 7.61 9.59 2.69
N GLN A 57 8.07 8.42 2.30
CA GLN A 57 7.80 7.16 2.97
C GLN A 57 9.09 6.38 3.13
N TYR A 58 9.26 5.71 4.27
CA TYR A 58 10.41 4.82 4.43
C TYR A 58 10.24 3.61 3.52
N TRP A 59 11.31 3.27 2.80
CA TRP A 59 11.35 2.13 1.89
C TRP A 59 12.59 1.30 2.21
N GLY A 60 12.36 0.10 2.75
CA GLY A 60 13.42 -0.75 3.28
C GLY A 60 14.49 -1.11 2.24
N SER A 61 14.10 -1.28 0.96
CA SER A 61 15.06 -1.69 -0.08
C SER A 61 16.09 -0.61 -0.44
N VAL A 62 15.83 0.65 -0.07
CA VAL A 62 16.81 1.75 -0.24
C VAL A 62 17.31 2.27 1.10
N HIS A 63 16.93 1.61 2.20
CA HIS A 63 17.23 1.99 3.58
C HIS A 63 16.98 3.49 3.86
N GLY A 64 15.92 4.05 3.29
CA GLY A 64 15.73 5.51 3.31
C GLY A 64 14.35 5.97 2.92
N LEU A 65 14.16 7.29 2.95
CA LEU A 65 12.92 7.93 2.56
C LEU A 65 12.83 8.08 1.04
N VAL A 66 11.77 7.54 0.45
CA VAL A 66 11.41 7.71 -0.96
C VAL A 66 10.22 8.64 -1.06
N LYS A 67 10.28 9.58 -2.01
CA LYS A 67 9.13 10.41 -2.38
C LYS A 67 8.28 9.63 -3.39
N GLY A 68 7.08 9.22 -2.99
CA GLY A 68 6.23 8.36 -3.81
C GLY A 68 4.80 8.21 -3.30
N ILE A 69 4.01 7.41 -4.02
CA ILE A 69 2.62 7.09 -3.70
C ILE A 69 2.59 5.72 -3.02
N GLY A 70 2.06 5.65 -1.80
CA GLY A 70 1.97 4.40 -1.05
C GLY A 70 0.75 3.59 -1.48
N LEU A 71 0.91 2.28 -1.65
CA LEU A 71 -0.16 1.36 -1.99
C LEU A 71 -0.14 0.15 -1.05
N VAL A 72 -1.34 -0.37 -0.76
CA VAL A 72 -1.55 -1.70 -0.19
C VAL A 72 -2.29 -2.51 -1.23
N ASN A 73 -1.73 -3.64 -1.66
CA ASN A 73 -2.26 -4.45 -2.75
C ASN A 73 -2.50 -5.88 -2.27
N PHE A 74 -3.63 -6.46 -2.66
CA PHE A 74 -3.91 -7.88 -2.50
C PHE A 74 -3.89 -8.55 -3.87
N VAL A 75 -3.17 -9.66 -3.95
CA VAL A 75 -3.02 -10.50 -5.12
C VAL A 75 -3.49 -11.91 -4.77
N HIS A 76 -4.25 -12.55 -5.65
CA HIS A 76 -4.59 -13.97 -5.55
C HIS A 76 -3.63 -14.79 -6.43
N SER A 77 -3.29 -15.98 -5.96
CA SER A 77 -2.65 -17.01 -6.78
C SER A 77 -3.24 -18.38 -6.43
N SER A 78 -3.53 -19.20 -7.44
CA SER A 78 -3.87 -20.62 -7.25
C SER A 78 -2.66 -21.48 -6.86
N GLY A 79 -1.43 -20.94 -6.96
CA GLY A 79 -0.18 -21.67 -6.78
C GLY A 79 0.41 -22.23 -8.08
N ASN A 80 -0.24 -21.98 -9.22
CA ASN A 80 0.28 -22.31 -10.55
C ASN A 80 1.20 -21.21 -11.10
N ASP A 81 2.14 -21.59 -11.95
CA ASP A 81 3.04 -20.63 -12.61
C ASP A 81 2.24 -19.65 -13.48
N GLY A 82 2.56 -18.37 -13.34
CA GLY A 82 1.93 -17.28 -14.11
C GLY A 82 0.57 -16.81 -13.57
N ASP A 83 0.07 -17.40 -12.48
CA ASP A 83 -1.19 -16.99 -11.84
C ASP A 83 -0.97 -16.00 -10.69
N PHE A 84 -1.04 -14.70 -11.03
CA PHE A 84 -0.98 -13.60 -10.06
C PHE A 84 -1.98 -12.51 -10.44
N PHE A 85 -3.15 -12.57 -9.82
CA PHE A 85 -4.25 -11.66 -10.12
C PHE A 85 -4.43 -10.57 -9.06
N PRO A 86 -4.35 -9.27 -9.41
CA PRO A 86 -4.63 -8.20 -8.45
C PRO A 86 -6.12 -8.17 -8.14
N ILE A 87 -6.48 -8.40 -6.88
CA ILE A 87 -7.89 -8.54 -6.46
C ILE A 87 -8.41 -7.35 -5.66
N ASP A 88 -7.52 -6.55 -5.06
CA ASP A 88 -7.89 -5.33 -4.33
C ASP A 88 -6.66 -4.41 -4.18
N TYR A 89 -6.87 -3.10 -4.07
CA TYR A 89 -5.82 -2.12 -3.77
C TYR A 89 -6.35 -0.93 -2.96
N ARG A 90 -5.48 -0.30 -2.16
CA ARG A 90 -5.76 0.96 -1.46
C ARG A 90 -4.58 1.92 -1.61
N VAL A 91 -4.91 3.18 -1.86
CA VAL A 91 -3.93 4.27 -1.84
C VAL A 91 -3.77 4.75 -0.41
N TYR A 92 -2.55 4.77 0.08
CA TYR A 92 -2.24 5.31 1.40
C TYR A 92 -2.32 6.84 1.36
N SER A 93 -3.36 7.40 1.99
CA SER A 93 -3.59 8.85 2.06
C SER A 93 -4.12 9.28 3.45
N PRO A 94 -3.28 9.28 4.50
CA PRO A 94 -3.72 9.52 5.88
C PRO A 94 -4.29 10.92 6.09
N GLU A 95 -3.93 11.91 5.26
CA GLU A 95 -4.53 13.25 5.31
C GLU A 95 -6.01 13.26 4.90
N THR A 96 -6.40 12.29 4.06
CA THR A 96 -7.76 12.17 3.52
C THR A 96 -8.65 11.31 4.41
N ASP A 97 -8.15 10.14 4.83
CA ASP A 97 -8.95 9.14 5.53
C ASP A 97 -8.48 8.81 6.95
N ARG A 98 -7.35 9.37 7.38
CA ARG A 98 -6.70 9.11 8.68
C ARG A 98 -6.35 7.64 8.92
N LYS A 99 -6.20 6.85 7.86
CA LYS A 99 -5.89 5.42 7.96
C LYS A 99 -4.42 5.15 7.76
N THR A 100 -3.90 4.20 8.52
CA THR A 100 -2.60 3.58 8.28
C THR A 100 -2.71 2.51 7.18
N LYS A 101 -1.56 2.07 6.66
CA LYS A 101 -1.53 0.89 5.77
C LYS A 101 -2.10 -0.36 6.42
N ASN A 102 -1.95 -0.50 7.75
CA ASN A 102 -2.50 -1.63 8.51
C ASN A 102 -4.03 -1.56 8.63
N ASP A 103 -4.60 -0.36 8.76
CA ASP A 103 -6.05 -0.18 8.74
C ASP A 103 -6.62 -0.59 7.38
N HIS A 104 -5.99 -0.15 6.28
CA HIS A 104 -6.35 -0.60 4.94
C HIS A 104 -6.24 -2.12 4.78
N PHE A 105 -5.14 -2.73 5.23
CA PHE A 105 -4.97 -4.18 5.21
C PHE A 105 -6.14 -4.88 5.92
N ARG A 106 -6.49 -4.43 7.13
CA ARG A 106 -7.56 -5.03 7.93
C ARG A 106 -8.91 -4.93 7.22
N GLU A 107 -9.22 -3.77 6.65
CA GLU A 107 -10.46 -3.56 5.90
C GLU A 107 -10.52 -4.40 4.62
N MET A 108 -9.41 -4.48 3.87
CA MET A 108 -9.30 -5.32 2.69
C MET A 108 -9.48 -6.79 3.05
N PHE A 109 -8.84 -7.25 4.13
CA PHE A 109 -8.97 -8.61 4.64
C PHE A 109 -10.41 -8.95 5.02
N LEU A 110 -11.10 -8.07 5.75
CA LEU A 110 -12.52 -8.27 6.06
C LEU A 110 -13.35 -8.42 4.78
N ARG A 111 -13.08 -7.61 3.75
CA ARG A 111 -13.80 -7.70 2.46
C ARG A 111 -13.51 -8.98 1.69
N LEU A 112 -12.32 -9.57 1.82
CA LEU A 112 -12.04 -10.89 1.25
C LEU A 112 -13.02 -11.93 1.79
N VAL A 113 -13.24 -11.91 3.10
CA VAL A 113 -14.09 -12.88 3.79
C VAL A 113 -15.56 -12.60 3.56
N THR A 114 -16.00 -11.35 3.73
CA THR A 114 -17.43 -11.03 3.74
C THR A 114 -18.03 -10.85 2.34
N HIS A 115 -17.28 -10.27 1.40
CA HIS A 115 -17.81 -9.91 0.08
C HIS A 115 -17.28 -10.79 -1.05
N LYS A 116 -15.99 -11.10 -1.05
CA LYS A 116 -15.39 -11.93 -2.12
C LYS A 116 -15.55 -13.42 -1.85
N GLN A 117 -15.62 -13.81 -0.56
CA GLN A 117 -15.81 -15.18 -0.08
C GLN A 117 -14.81 -16.17 -0.71
N LEU A 118 -13.54 -15.76 -0.79
CA LEU A 118 -12.46 -16.62 -1.30
C LEU A 118 -12.24 -17.80 -0.34
N LYS A 119 -11.99 -18.97 -0.93
CA LYS A 119 -11.69 -20.26 -0.29
C LYS A 119 -10.25 -20.34 0.18
N ALA A 120 -9.36 -19.53 -0.39
CA ALA A 120 -7.95 -19.41 0.01
C ALA A 120 -7.82 -19.34 1.54
N ARG A 121 -7.01 -20.22 2.13
CA ARG A 121 -6.84 -20.32 3.59
C ARG A 121 -5.54 -19.70 4.08
N THR A 122 -4.64 -19.37 3.16
CA THR A 122 -3.32 -18.85 3.46
C THR A 122 -3.21 -17.40 2.99
N ILE A 123 -2.68 -16.54 3.85
CA ILE A 123 -2.28 -15.19 3.50
C ILE A 123 -0.78 -15.00 3.77
N LEU A 124 -0.05 -14.58 2.75
CA LEU A 124 1.34 -14.15 2.86
C LEU A 124 1.35 -12.63 2.94
N PHE A 125 2.01 -12.07 3.96
CA PHE A 125 2.03 -10.62 4.14
C PHE A 125 3.36 -10.11 4.69
N THR A 126 3.72 -8.89 4.29
CA THR A 126 4.84 -8.14 4.86
C THR A 126 4.37 -7.22 5.98
N VAL A 127 5.07 -7.21 7.12
CA VAL A 127 4.79 -6.29 8.23
C VAL A 127 5.27 -4.87 7.87
N VAL A 128 4.40 -3.87 8.04
CA VAL A 128 4.79 -2.45 8.01
C VAL A 128 5.10 -2.01 9.43
N THR A 129 6.37 -2.00 9.82
CA THR A 129 6.80 -1.40 11.08
C THR A 129 6.87 0.12 10.88
N SER A 130 5.90 0.86 11.42
CA SER A 130 6.07 2.30 11.58
C SER A 130 7.10 2.53 12.68
N LEU A 131 8.36 2.85 12.31
CA LEU A 131 9.27 3.48 13.25
C LEU A 131 8.71 4.87 13.56
N SER A 132 7.89 4.97 14.60
CA SER A 132 7.67 6.24 15.27
C SER A 132 8.99 6.61 15.95
N ALA A 133 9.82 7.40 15.27
CA ALA A 133 10.94 8.07 15.92
C ALA A 133 10.34 9.08 16.91
N THR A 134 10.10 8.65 18.14
CA THR A 134 9.92 9.57 19.27
C THR A 134 11.25 10.27 19.47
N SER A 135 11.37 11.50 18.95
CA SER A 135 12.47 12.39 19.33
C SER A 135 12.23 12.86 20.76
N SER A 136 12.73 12.12 21.74
CA SER A 136 12.93 12.64 23.09
C SER A 136 14.14 13.56 23.07
N SER A 137 13.91 14.88 23.02
CA SER A 137 14.96 15.86 23.30
C SER A 137 15.28 15.82 24.80
N SER A 138 16.38 15.19 25.19
CA SER A 138 16.96 15.41 26.52
C SER A 138 17.79 16.70 26.48
N THR A 139 17.28 17.75 27.10
CA THR A 139 18.06 18.94 27.44
C THR A 139 19.03 18.54 28.55
N ALA A 140 20.29 18.29 28.22
CA ALA A 140 21.35 18.14 29.21
C ALA A 140 21.71 19.53 29.75
N THR A 141 21.22 19.84 30.96
CA THR A 141 21.74 20.97 31.76
C THR A 141 23.18 20.67 32.14
N ALA A 142 24.13 21.43 31.57
CA ALA A 142 25.53 21.39 31.95
C ALA A 142 25.70 21.93 33.38
N GLY A 143 26.09 21.06 34.30
CA GLY A 143 26.49 21.44 35.65
C GLY A 143 27.76 22.30 35.61
N HIS A 144 27.65 23.49 36.17
CA HIS A 144 28.78 24.37 36.45
C HIS A 144 29.65 23.75 37.56
N SER A 145 30.94 23.63 37.32
CA SER A 145 31.94 23.37 38.37
C SER A 145 33.08 24.35 38.15
N SER A 146 33.13 25.41 38.95
CA SER A 146 34.27 26.31 39.04
C SER A 146 35.33 25.74 39.99
N PRO A 147 36.63 25.99 39.76
CA PRO A 147 37.68 25.53 40.65
C PRO A 147 37.97 26.57 41.75
N HIS A 148 37.98 26.11 43.00
CA HIS A 148 39.02 26.33 44.02
C HIS A 148 38.52 25.89 45.39
#